data_AF-A0A947QZQ8-F1
#
_entry.id   AF-A0A947QZQ8-F1
#
_cell.length_a   1.000
_cell.length_b   1.000
_cell.length_c   1.000
_cell.angle_alpha   90.00
_cell.angle_beta   90.00
_cell.angle_gamma   90.00
#
_symmetry.space_group_name_H-M   'P 1'
#
loop_
_entity.id
_entity.type
_entity.pdbx_description
1 polymer ?
#
loop_
_entity_poly.entity_id
_entity_poly.type
_entity_poly.pdbx_seq_one_letter_code
_entity_poly.pdbx_strand_id
1 'polypeptide(L)'
;MKKTSFYDEAHVFLAAIRLFDFKNNAIPTHADISNLTGMSMDRVSHIASKLRDLGVIEMVEGAFEKTGFMISDHLKVEELPRETPKISLADELTRFKEKSKSALEDKVKAFTEEKKKKEQQLFDDLQKKFQEELKKK
;
A
#
# COMPACT_ATOMS: atom_id res chain seq x y z
N MET A 1 -22.32 -1.88 19.85
CA MET A 1 -21.01 -2.55 19.71
C MET A 1 -19.92 -1.55 20.06
N LYS A 2 -18.95 -1.94 20.90
CA LYS A 2 -17.79 -1.09 21.23
C LYS A 2 -17.04 -0.80 19.92
N LYS A 3 -16.74 0.46 19.61
CA LYS A 3 -15.83 0.77 18.50
C LYS A 3 -14.48 0.17 18.84
N THR A 4 -14.08 -0.88 18.13
CA THR A 4 -12.75 -1.47 18.26
C THR A 4 -11.76 -0.53 17.60
N SER A 5 -10.81 -0.04 18.39
CA SER A 5 -9.70 0.76 17.88
C SER A 5 -8.75 -0.12 17.07
N PHE A 6 -7.85 0.50 16.30
CA PHE A 6 -6.79 -0.26 15.64
C PHE A 6 -5.87 -0.96 16.65
N TYR A 7 -5.67 -0.37 17.83
CA TYR A 7 -4.96 -1.01 18.95
C TYR A 7 -5.63 -2.32 19.37
N ASP A 8 -6.96 -2.31 19.58
CA ASP A 8 -7.70 -3.51 19.97
C ASP A 8 -7.60 -4.60 18.89
N GLU A 9 -7.76 -4.21 17.63
CA GLU A 9 -7.67 -5.13 16.49
C GLU A 9 -6.28 -5.73 16.32
N ALA A 10 -5.22 -4.94 16.53
CA ALA A 10 -3.84 -5.41 16.50
C ALA A 10 -3.59 -6.47 17.57
N HIS A 11 -4.08 -6.26 18.80
CA HIS A 11 -3.99 -7.27 19.86
C HIS A 11 -4.75 -8.55 19.54
N VAL A 12 -5.97 -8.43 19.00
CA VAL A 12 -6.75 -9.60 18.56
C VAL A 12 -6.02 -10.36 17.46
N PHE A 13 -5.42 -9.65 16.49
CA PHE A 13 -4.65 -10.24 15.40
C PHE A 13 -3.44 -11.02 15.93
N LEU A 14 -2.64 -10.43 16.83
CA LEU A 14 -1.49 -11.10 17.45
C LEU A 14 -1.92 -12.30 18.31
N ALA A 15 -3.02 -12.16 19.06
CA ALA A 15 -3.58 -13.26 19.83
C ALA A 15 -4.03 -14.42 18.92
N ALA A 16 -4.63 -14.10 17.77
CA ALA A 16 -5.02 -15.08 16.78
C ALA A 16 -3.81 -15.84 16.21
N ILE A 17 -2.70 -15.15 15.91
CA ILE A 17 -1.47 -15.82 15.47
C ILE A 17 -0.97 -16.80 16.53
N ARG A 18 -0.83 -16.34 17.77
CA ARG A 18 -0.34 -17.18 18.89
C ARG A 18 -1.25 -18.38 19.14
N LEU A 19 -2.56 -18.16 19.09
CA LEU A 19 -3.53 -19.23 19.30
C LEU A 19 -3.51 -20.25 18.17
N PHE A 20 -3.37 -19.80 16.92
CA PHE A 20 -3.27 -20.70 15.77
C PHE A 20 -1.99 -21.52 15.81
N ASP A 21 -0.85 -20.88 16.10
CA ASP A 21 0.44 -21.53 16.24
C ASP A 21 0.41 -22.57 17.36
N PHE A 22 -0.12 -22.21 18.54
CA PHE A 22 -0.29 -23.16 19.64
C PHE A 22 -1.17 -24.38 19.29
N LYS A 23 -2.24 -24.17 18.51
CA LYS A 23 -3.18 -25.25 18.16
C LYS A 23 -2.69 -26.16 17.05
N ASN A 24 -2.02 -25.60 16.05
CA ASN A 24 -1.73 -26.29 14.79
C ASN A 24 -0.23 -26.50 14.54
N ASN A 25 0.64 -25.89 15.37
CA ASN A 25 2.08 -25.88 15.21
C ASN A 25 2.51 -25.44 13.79
N ALA A 26 1.86 -24.39 13.29
CA ALA A 26 1.96 -23.93 11.91
C ALA A 26 1.74 -22.42 11.82
N ILE A 27 2.28 -21.83 10.74
CA ILE A 27 2.15 -20.40 10.47
C ILE A 27 0.75 -20.11 9.89
N PRO A 28 -0.04 -19.21 10.52
CA PRO A 28 -1.38 -18.89 10.05
C PRO A 28 -1.35 -18.08 8.75
N THR A 29 -2.32 -18.34 7.87
CA THR A 29 -2.58 -17.55 6.67
C THR A 29 -3.68 -16.51 6.89
N HIS A 30 -3.94 -15.67 5.88
CA HIS A 30 -5.07 -14.73 5.89
C HIS A 30 -6.41 -15.40 6.19
N ALA A 31 -6.66 -16.56 5.57
CA ALA A 31 -7.90 -17.30 5.76
C ALA A 31 -8.02 -17.85 7.20
N ASP A 32 -6.92 -18.31 7.78
CA ASP A 32 -6.90 -18.84 9.14
C ASP A 32 -7.21 -17.76 10.17
N ILE A 33 -6.61 -16.58 10.04
CA ILE A 33 -6.89 -15.44 10.91
C ILE A 33 -8.32 -14.94 10.72
N SER A 34 -8.81 -14.85 9.48
CA SER A 34 -10.20 -14.50 9.16
C SER A 34 -11.18 -15.44 9.86
N ASN A 35 -10.97 -16.75 9.72
CA ASN A 35 -11.82 -17.77 10.34
C ASN A 35 -11.76 -17.74 11.87
N LEU A 36 -10.57 -17.51 12.44
CA LEU A 36 -10.37 -17.53 13.90
C LEU A 36 -10.95 -16.28 14.59
N THR A 37 -10.89 -15.12 13.92
CA THR A 37 -11.31 -13.84 14.49
C THR A 37 -12.72 -13.42 14.07
N GLY A 38 -13.26 -14.01 13.00
CA GLY A 38 -14.52 -13.58 12.39
C GLY A 38 -14.42 -12.26 11.61
N MET A 39 -13.22 -11.73 11.42
CA MET A 39 -12.99 -10.54 10.59
C MET A 39 -13.12 -10.89 9.10
N SER A 40 -13.48 -9.91 8.27
CA SER A 40 -13.42 -10.10 6.81
C SER A 40 -11.98 -10.22 6.33
N MET A 41 -11.77 -10.92 5.22
CA MET A 41 -10.45 -11.06 4.58
C MET A 41 -9.81 -9.69 4.29
N ASP A 42 -10.58 -8.72 3.81
CA ASP A 42 -10.09 -7.36 3.54
C ASP A 42 -9.59 -6.68 4.82
N ARG A 43 -10.30 -6.88 5.94
CA ARG A 43 -9.91 -6.30 7.23
C ARG A 43 -8.62 -6.93 7.74
N VAL A 44 -8.50 -8.26 7.63
CA VAL A 44 -7.28 -9.01 7.96
C VAL A 44 -6.10 -8.51 7.12
N SER A 45 -6.26 -8.38 5.80
CA SER A 45 -5.21 -7.88 4.89
C SER A 45 -4.79 -6.44 5.23
N HIS A 46 -5.76 -5.57 5.53
CA HIS A 46 -5.48 -4.19 5.93
C HIS A 46 -4.71 -4.11 7.26
N ILE A 47 -5.13 -4.88 8.27
CA ILE A 47 -4.42 -4.94 9.56
C ILE A 47 -3.02 -5.50 9.38
N ALA A 48 -2.88 -6.61 8.65
CA ALA A 48 -1.60 -7.25 8.37
C ALA A 48 -0.62 -6.28 7.69
N SER A 49 -1.08 -5.56 6.68
CA SER A 49 -0.25 -4.57 5.97
C SER A 49 0.26 -3.47 6.92
N LYS A 50 -0.62 -2.92 7.75
CA LYS A 50 -0.23 -1.89 8.73
C LYS A 50 0.74 -2.42 9.78
N LEU A 51 0.49 -3.62 10.31
CA LEU A 51 1.35 -4.24 11.32
C LEU A 51 2.72 -4.61 10.73
N ARG A 52 2.78 -5.03 9.47
CA ARG A 52 4.03 -5.25 8.75
C ARG A 52 4.80 -3.95 8.58
N ASP A 53 4.14 -2.87 8.17
CA ASP A 53 4.79 -1.56 7.97
C ASP A 53 5.36 -1.00 9.29
N LEU A 54 4.74 -1.33 10.43
CA LEU A 54 5.25 -1.03 11.76
C LEU A 54 6.36 -1.99 12.23
N GLY A 55 6.60 -3.08 11.50
CA GLY A 55 7.54 -4.13 11.87
C GLY A 55 7.11 -4.91 13.11
N VAL A 56 5.80 -5.06 13.32
CA VAL A 56 5.21 -5.89 14.37
C VAL A 56 5.18 -7.35 13.92
N ILE A 57 4.82 -7.57 12.66
CA ILE A 57 4.73 -8.89 12.04
C ILE A 57 5.59 -8.96 10.79
N GLU A 58 6.03 -10.16 10.47
CA GLU A 58 6.61 -10.51 9.19
C GLU A 58 5.63 -11.35 8.37
N MET A 59 5.63 -11.10 7.06
CA MET A 59 4.85 -11.85 6.09
C MET A 59 5.82 -12.75 5.34
N VAL A 60 5.67 -14.06 5.51
CA VAL A 60 6.54 -15.06 4.89
C VAL A 60 5.76 -15.77 3.79
N GLU A 61 6.34 -15.83 2.59
CA GLU A 61 5.77 -16.63 1.51
C GLU A 61 5.99 -18.11 1.77
N GLY A 62 4.89 -18.83 1.97
CA GLY A 62 4.88 -20.28 2.10
C GLY A 62 4.75 -20.99 0.75
N ALA A 63 4.78 -22.32 0.79
CA ALA A 63 4.50 -23.14 -0.37
C ALA A 63 3.11 -22.81 -0.95
N PHE A 64 2.98 -22.87 -2.28
CA PHE A 64 1.74 -22.59 -3.01
C PHE A 64 1.22 -21.15 -2.86
N GLU A 65 2.11 -20.15 -2.82
CA GLU A 65 1.77 -18.72 -2.80
C GLU A 65 0.95 -18.28 -1.57
N LYS A 66 0.95 -19.09 -0.50
CA LYS A 66 0.26 -18.74 0.74
C LYS A 66 1.15 -17.87 1.61
N THR A 67 0.79 -16.61 1.77
CA THR A 67 1.47 -15.74 2.73
C THR A 67 1.05 -16.08 4.16
N GLY A 68 2.02 -16.48 4.98
CA GLY A 68 1.87 -16.72 6.41
C GLY A 68 2.33 -15.54 7.25
N PHE A 69 1.84 -15.45 8.48
CA PHE A 69 2.17 -14.38 9.42
C PHE A 69 3.02 -14.87 10.59
N MET A 70 4.15 -14.21 10.83
CA MET A 70 5.01 -14.45 11.98
C MET A 70 5.09 -13.18 12.83
N ILE A 71 5.15 -13.33 14.15
CA ILE A 71 5.32 -12.19 15.07
C ILE A 71 6.81 -11.87 15.16
N SER A 72 7.18 -10.63 14.82
CA SER A 72 8.56 -10.13 14.95
C SER A 72 8.72 -9.38 16.27
N ASP A 73 8.00 -8.26 16.43
CA ASP A 73 8.05 -7.43 17.64
C ASP A 73 6.65 -7.01 18.08
N HIS A 74 6.11 -7.75 19.04
CA HIS A 74 4.78 -7.52 19.58
C HIS A 74 4.68 -6.29 20.48
N LEU A 75 5.79 -5.76 21.02
CA LEU A 75 5.76 -4.63 21.96
C LEU A 75 5.40 -3.32 21.26
N LYS A 76 5.73 -3.19 19.98
CA LYS A 76 5.37 -2.04 19.15
C LYS A 76 3.87 -1.79 19.05
N VAL A 77 3.02 -2.79 19.33
CA VAL A 77 1.57 -2.59 19.40
C VAL A 77 1.19 -1.72 20.59
N GLU A 78 1.95 -1.75 21.68
CA GLU A 78 1.70 -0.91 22.86
C GLU A 78 1.98 0.58 22.62
N GLU A 79 2.77 0.90 21.59
CA GLU A 79 3.04 2.27 21.17
C GLU A 79 1.90 2.86 20.33
N LEU A 80 0.92 2.04 19.91
CA LEU A 80 -0.20 2.50 19.10
C LEU A 80 -1.20 3.32 19.93
N PRO A 81 -1.81 4.36 19.32
CA PRO A 81 -2.85 5.12 19.99
C PRO A 81 -4.07 4.23 20.25
N ARG A 82 -4.46 4.14 21.53
CA ARG A 82 -5.65 3.39 21.97
C ARG A 82 -6.95 4.01 21.49
N GLU A 83 -6.97 5.32 21.33
CA GLU A 83 -8.14 6.03 20.83
C GLU A 83 -8.06 6.17 19.31
N THR A 84 -9.18 5.89 18.64
CA THR A 84 -9.33 6.26 17.23
C THR A 84 -9.42 7.79 17.18
N PRO A 85 -8.47 8.50 16.56
CA PRO A 85 -8.60 9.93 16.41
C PRO A 85 -9.90 10.20 15.64
N LYS A 86 -10.72 11.14 16.12
CA LYS A 86 -11.95 11.59 15.44
C LYS A 86 -11.57 12.39 14.19
N ILE A 87 -10.90 11.76 13.23
CA ILE A 87 -10.70 12.33 11.91
C ILE A 87 -12.02 12.10 11.18
N SER A 88 -12.65 13.18 10.73
CA SER A 88 -13.91 13.08 10.00
C SER A 88 -13.65 12.39 8.66
N LEU A 89 -14.61 11.61 8.16
CA LEU A 89 -14.53 11.02 6.81
C LEU A 89 -14.24 12.09 5.74
N ALA A 90 -14.71 13.32 5.97
CA ALA A 90 -14.42 14.47 5.12
C ALA A 90 -12.92 14.81 5.05
N ASP A 91 -12.21 14.68 6.17
CA ASP A 91 -10.77 14.98 6.27
C ASP A 91 -9.93 13.88 5.60
N GLU A 92 -10.39 12.62 5.64
CA GLU A 92 -9.74 11.54 4.90
C GLU A 92 -9.97 11.67 3.39
N LEU A 93 -11.18 12.07 2.97
CA LEU A 93 -11.49 12.30 1.56
C LEU A 93 -10.69 13.46 0.97
N THR A 94 -10.48 14.55 1.72
CA THR A 94 -9.65 15.67 1.29
C THR A 94 -8.19 15.26 1.14
N ARG A 95 -7.61 14.60 2.14
CA ARG A 95 -6.23 14.07 2.07
C ARG A 95 -6.04 13.08 0.91
N PHE A 96 -7.03 12.22 0.64
CA PHE A 96 -6.98 11.30 -0.48
C PHE A 96 -7.01 12.03 -1.83
N LYS A 97 -7.88 13.04 -1.97
CA LYS A 97 -7.93 13.91 -3.16
C LYS A 97 -6.62 14.66 -3.36
N GLU A 98 -5.98 15.14 -2.30
CA GLU A 98 -4.70 15.85 -2.39
C GLU A 98 -3.56 14.93 -2.84
N LYS A 99 -3.44 13.75 -2.21
CA LYS A 99 -2.42 12.75 -2.59
C LYS A 99 -2.60 12.22 -4.02
N SER A 100 -3.84 12.07 -4.48
CA SER A 100 -4.13 11.62 -5.84
C SER A 100 -3.88 12.71 -6.88
N LYS A 101 -4.19 13.98 -6.57
CA LYS A 101 -3.89 15.11 -7.45
C LYS A 101 -2.40 15.29 -7.68
N SER A 102 -1.57 15.24 -6.63
CA SER A 102 -0.12 15.42 -6.80
C SER A 102 0.50 14.35 -7.70
N ALA A 103 0.14 13.09 -7.51
CA ALA A 103 0.63 11.99 -8.33
C ALA A 103 0.15 12.06 -9.80
N LEU A 104 -1.04 12.62 -10.04
CA LEU A 104 -1.56 12.81 -11.40
C LEU A 104 -0.89 14.01 -12.09
N GLU A 105 -0.72 15.12 -11.37
CA GLU A 105 -0.08 16.34 -11.88
C GLU A 105 1.38 16.07 -12.29
N ASP A 106 2.13 15.31 -11.51
CA ASP A 106 3.52 14.96 -11.84
C ASP A 106 3.60 14.10 -13.11
N LYS A 107 2.68 13.15 -13.29
CA LYS A 107 2.58 12.34 -14.51
C LYS A 107 2.18 13.18 -15.72
N VAL A 108 1.25 14.11 -15.56
CA VAL A 108 0.82 15.01 -16.64
C VAL A 108 1.96 15.94 -17.04
N LYS A 109 2.68 16.54 -16.09
CA LYS A 109 3.86 17.38 -16.37
C LYS A 109 4.93 16.61 -17.14
N ALA A 110 5.31 15.42 -16.66
CA ALA A 110 6.27 14.57 -17.35
C ALA A 110 5.84 14.23 -18.79
N PHE A 111 4.57 13.88 -18.99
CA PHE A 111 4.03 13.59 -20.32
C PHE A 111 4.02 14.82 -21.25
N THR A 112 3.72 16.00 -20.70
CA THR A 112 3.67 17.25 -21.48
C THR A 112 5.07 17.71 -21.88
N GLU A 113 6.06 17.55 -21.00
CA GLU A 113 7.47 17.84 -21.29
C GLU A 113 8.04 16.88 -22.33
N GLU A 114 7.72 15.58 -22.23
CA GLU A 114 8.15 14.59 -23.21
C GLU A 114 7.57 14.88 -24.61
N LYS A 115 6.29 15.28 -24.69
CA LYS A 115 5.67 15.70 -25.96
C LYS A 115 6.35 16.93 -26.56
N LYS A 116 6.61 17.98 -25.76
CA LYS A 116 7.30 19.19 -26.24
C LYS A 116 8.70 18.90 -26.79
N LYS A 117 9.46 18.02 -26.12
CA LYS A 117 10.78 17.60 -26.60
C LYS A 117 10.69 16.85 -27.93
N LYS A 118 9.71 15.95 -28.08
CA LYS A 118 9.49 15.21 -29.34
C LYS A 118 9.07 16.14 -30.48
N GLU A 119 8.22 17.13 -30.22
CA GLU A 119 7.81 18.13 -31.21
C GLU A 119 8.98 18.99 -31.67
N GLN A 120 9.83 19.45 -30.75
CA GLN A 120 11.05 20.21 -31.09
C GLN A 120 12.03 19.39 -31.92
N GLN A 121 12.29 18.13 -31.52
CA GLN A 121 13.16 17.22 -32.29
C GLN A 121 12.62 16.98 -33.71
N LEU A 122 11.31 16.75 -33.83
CA LEU A 122 10.67 16.54 -35.14
C LEU A 122 10.79 17.80 -36.02
N PHE A 123 10.64 18.98 -35.42
CA PHE A 123 10.77 20.25 -36.13
C PHE A 123 12.21 20.51 -36.61
N ASP A 124 13.20 20.25 -35.75
CA ASP A 124 14.62 20.37 -36.08
C ASP A 124 15.03 19.40 -37.20
N ASP A 125 14.53 18.15 -37.16
CA ASP A 125 14.77 17.16 -38.19
C ASP A 125 14.13 17.53 -39.53
N LEU A 126 12.91 18.08 -39.51
CA LEU A 126 12.26 18.60 -40.71
C LEU A 126 13.03 19.80 -41.29
N GLN A 127 13.51 20.71 -40.44
CA GLN A 127 14.28 21.87 -40.86
C GLN A 127 15.63 21.47 -41.48
N LYS A 128 16.32 20.48 -40.90
CA LYS A 128 17.55 19.92 -41.48
C LYS A 128 17.31 19.28 -42.84
N LYS A 129 16.29 18.41 -42.95
CA LYS A 129 15.92 17.78 -44.23
C LYS A 129 15.59 18.81 -45.31
N PHE A 130 14.86 19.86 -44.96
CA PHE A 130 14.52 20.94 -45.88
C PHE A 130 15.76 21.73 -46.34
N GLN A 131 16.70 22.04 -45.44
CA GLN A 131 17.96 22.70 -45.81
C GLN A 131 18.87 21.81 -46.66
N GLU A 132 18.89 20.50 -46.42
CA GLU A 132 19.65 19.54 -47.23
C GLU A 132 19.10 19.42 -48.66
N GLU A 133 17.77 19.43 -48.82
CA GLU A 133 17.13 19.45 -50.15
C GLU A 133 17.40 20.75 -50.91
N LEU A 134 17.43 21.90 -50.22
CA LEU A 134 17.77 23.19 -50.83
C LEU A 134 19.24 23.28 -51.29
N LYS A 135 20.16 22.59 -50.61
CA LYS A 135 21.59 22.55 -50.98
C LYS A 135 21.92 21.54 -52.10
N LYS A 136 20.99 20.64 -52.42
CA LYS A 136 21.12 19.65 -53.51
C LYS A 136 20.55 20.14 -54.85
N LYS A 137 19.98 21.35 -54.89
CA LYS A 137 19.62 22.08 -56.11
C LYS A 137 20.71 23.07 -56.48
#